data_AF-A0A8C2JFD4-F1
#
_entry.id   AF-A0A8C2JFD4-F1
#
_cell.length_a   1.000
_cell.length_b   1.000
_cell.length_c   1.000
_cell.angle_alpha   90.00
_cell.angle_beta   90.00
_cell.angle_gamma   90.00
#
_symmetry.space_group_name_H-M   'P 1'
#
loop_
_entity.id
_entity.type
_entity.pdbx_description
1 polymer ?
#
loop_
_entity_poly.entity_id
_entity_poly.type
_entity_poly.pdbx_seq_one_letter_code
_entity_poly.pdbx_strand_id
1 'polypeptide(L)' 'MIIYRDLISHDEMFSDIYKIREVADGLCLEVEGKMVSRTEGNIDDSLIGGNASAEGPE' A
#
# COMPACT_ATOMS: atom_id res chain seq x y z
N MET A 1 -13.76 -8.64 6.67
CA MET A 1 -12.59 -7.78 6.46
C MET A 1 -13.05 -6.35 6.63
N ILE A 2 -12.62 -5.72 7.72
CA ILE A 2 -12.84 -4.30 8.01
C ILE A 2 -11.70 -3.52 7.36
N ILE A 3 -12.05 -2.43 6.66
CA ILE A 3 -11.06 -1.51 6.08
C ILE A 3 -10.96 -0.28 6.98
N TYR A 4 -9.74 0.03 7.41
CA TYR A 4 -9.42 1.26 8.11
C TYR A 4 -9.10 2.33 7.08
N ARG A 5 -9.89 3.40 7.11
CA ARG A 5 -9.77 4.54 6.19
C ARG A 5 -9.22 5.74 6.93
N ASP A 6 -8.45 6.55 6.22
CA ASP A 6 -8.05 7.85 6.73
C ASP A 6 -9.27 8.74 6.95
N LEU A 7 -9.26 9.52 8.03
CA LEU A 7 -10.39 10.37 8.40
C LEU A 7 -10.50 11.60 7.49
N ILE A 8 -9.39 12.06 6.91
CA ILE A 8 -9.32 13.31 6.15
C ILE A 8 -9.59 13.06 4.66
N SER A 9 -8.88 12.11 4.05
CA SER A 9 -8.98 11.76 2.63
C SER A 9 -10.05 10.72 2.34
N HIS A 10 -10.44 9.92 3.33
CA HIS A 10 -11.29 8.73 3.18
C HIS A 10 -10.66 7.61 2.33
N ASP A 11 -9.37 7.71 2.02
CA ASP A 11 -8.64 6.66 1.32
C ASP A 11 -8.40 5.46 2.23
N GLU A 12 -8.33 4.29 1.60
CA GLU A 12 -8.09 3.02 2.30
C GLU A 12 -6.62 2.91 2.71
N MET A 13 -6.36 2.70 4.00
CA MET A 13 -4.99 2.59 4.52
C MET A 13 -4.56 1.14 4.70
N PHE A 14 -5.36 0.36 5.46
CA PHE A 14 -5.09 -1.05 5.76
C PHE A 14 -6.38 -1.78 6.17
N SER A 15 -6.30 -3.08 6.40
CA SER A 15 -7.43 -3.90 6.84
C SER A 15 -7.12 -4.74 8.08
N ASP A 16 -8.18 -5.28 8.70
CA ASP A 16 -8.13 -6.18 9.86
C ASP A 16 -7.50 -7.56 9.57
N ILE A 17 -6.98 -7.80 8.36
CA ILE A 17 -6.24 -9.03 8.03
C ILE A 17 -4.84 -9.04 8.66
N TYR A 18 -4.31 -7.87 9.00
CA TYR A 18 -3.04 -7.71 9.70
C TYR A 18 -3.26 -7.73 11.21
N LYS A 19 -2.22 -8.05 11.97
CA LYS A 19 -2.27 -7.90 13.42
C LYS A 19 -2.22 -6.41 13.77
N ILE A 20 -3.16 -5.96 14.57
CA ILE A 20 -3.28 -4.57 14.99
C ILE A 20 -3.18 -4.50 16.51
N ARG A 21 -2.45 -3.51 17.04
CA ARG A 21 -2.40 -3.20 18.46
C ARG A 21 -2.72 -1.73 18.68
N GLU A 22 -3.61 -1.45 19.62
CA GLU A 22 -3.80 -0.09 20.13
C GLU A 22 -2.61 0.31 21.00
N VAL A 23 -2.08 1.50 20.76
CA VAL A 23 -0.96 2.08 21.51
C VAL A 23 -1.27 3.54 21.86
N ALA A 24 -0.45 4.14 22.73
CA ALA A 24 -0.66 5.51 23.21
C ALA A 24 -2.09 5.73 23.76
N ASP A 25 -2.52 4.85 24.67
CA ASP A 25 -3.85 4.89 25.32
C ASP A 25 -5.03 4.91 24.33
N GLY A 26 -4.91 4.19 23.22
CA GLY A 26 -5.94 4.08 22.18
C GLY A 26 -5.89 5.20 21.14
N LEU A 27 -4.91 6.10 21.22
CA LEU A 27 -4.75 7.19 20.25
C LEU A 27 -4.21 6.71 18.90
N CYS A 28 -3.39 5.65 18.89
CA CYS A 28 -2.71 5.17 17.70
C CYS A 28 -2.91 3.68 17.49
N LEU A 29 -2.86 3.26 16.22
CA LEU A 29 -2.86 1.86 15.82
C LEU A 29 -1.49 1.46 15.27
N GLU A 30 -0.87 0.43 15.85
CA GLU A 30 0.32 -0.20 15.30
C GLU A 30 -0.10 -1.43 14.48
N VAL A 31 0.33 -1.48 13.20
CA VAL A 31 -0.05 -2.53 12.25
C VAL A 31 1.17 -3.36 11.86
N GLU A 32 1.17 -4.65 12.17
CA GLU A 32 2.29 -5.56 11.87
C GLU A 32 2.24 -6.00 10.41
N GLY A 33 3.10 -5.39 9.58
CA GLY A 33 3.32 -5.79 8.19
C GLY A 33 4.28 -6.98 8.05
N LYS A 34 4.27 -7.62 6.88
CA LYS A 34 5.24 -8.65 6.50
C LYS A 34 6.09 -8.15 5.33
N MET A 35 7.40 -8.15 5.50
CA MET A 35 8.33 -7.96 4.38
C MET A 35 8.26 -9.19 3.47
N VAL A 36 7.91 -8.97 2.21
CA VAL A 36 7.86 -10.01 1.18
C VAL A 36 8.74 -9.59 0.00
N SER A 37 9.51 -10.52 -0.56
CA SER A 37 10.26 -10.26 -1.79
C SER A 37 9.37 -10.51 -3.00
N ARG A 38 9.63 -9.75 -4.07
CA ARG A 38 9.04 -9.93 -5.38
C ARG A 38 10.17 -10.10 -6.38
N THR A 39 10.05 -11.04 -7.31
CA THR A 39 10.99 -11.16 -8.43
C THR A 39 10.72 -10.05 -9.43
N GLU A 40 11.75 -9.25 -9.75
CA GLU A 40 11.70 -8.25 -10.82
C GLU A 40 11.54 -8.93 -12.20
N GLY A 41 10.81 -8.29 -13.12
CA GLY A 41 10.60 -8.80 -14.49
C GLY A 41 9.44 -9.79 -14.67
N ASN A 42 8.72 -10.16 -13.61
CA ASN A 42 7.53 -11.04 -13.72
C ASN A 42 6.25 -10.32 -14.15
N ILE A 43 6.27 -8.99 -14.22
CA ILE A 43 5.17 -8.20 -14.78
C ILE A 43 5.73 -7.40 -15.94
N ASP A 44 5.10 -7.58 -17.10
CA ASP A 44 5.40 -6.84 -18.32
C ASP A 44 5.21 -5.34 -18.06
N ASP A 45 6.24 -4.54 -18.36
CA ASP A 45 6.22 -3.09 -18.16
C ASP A 45 5.08 -2.41 -18.93
N SER A 46 4.60 -3.03 -20.02
CA SER A 46 3.40 -2.58 -20.75
C SER A 46 2.12 -2.64 -19.91
N LEU A 47 2.08 -3.47 -18.86
CA LEU A 47 0.94 -3.60 -17.94
C LEU A 47 0.98 -2.58 -16.78
N ILE A 48 2.12 -1.91 -16.55
CA ILE A 48 2.28 -0.88 -15.52
C ILE A 48 1.83 0.51 -16.04
N GLY A 49 1.44 0.60 -17.32
CA GLY A 49 0.82 1.80 -17.88
C GLY A 49 1.79 2.96 -18.15
N GLY A 50 3.10 2.70 -18.09
CA GLY A 50 4.11 3.62 -18.61
C GLY A 50 4.11 3.57 -20.13
N ASN A 51 3.44 4.51 -20.79
CA ASN A 51 3.61 4.67 -22.23
C ASN A 51 5.02 5.23 -22.48
N ALA A 52 5.94 4.39 -22.97
CA ALA A 52 7.31 4.79 -23.30
C ALA A 52 7.37 6.02 -24.23
N SER A 53 6.32 6.29 -25.01
CA SER A 53 6.24 7.48 -25.88
C SER A 53 5.95 8.81 -25.15
N ALA A 54 5.62 8.79 -23.86
CA ALA A 54 5.39 10.00 -23.05
C ALA A 54 6.65 10.49 -22.31
N GLU A 55 7.68 9.64 -22.22
CA GLU A 55 9.00 10.03 -21.75
C GLU A 55 9.72 10.74 -22.91
N GLY A 56 9.85 12.06 -22.82
CA GLY A 56 10.59 12.85 -23.80
C GLY A 56 12.10 12.54 -23.76
N PRO A 57 12.89 12.97 -24.77
CA PRO A 57 14.35 12.84 -24.70
C PRO A 57 14.89 13.61 -23.49
N GLU A 58 15.82 12.99 -22.77
CA GLU A 58 16.57 13.59 -21.64
C GLU A 58 17.30 14.89 -22.02
#